data_AF-A0A3S1DJ38-F1
#
_entry.id   AF-A0A3S1DJ38-F1
#
_cell.length_a   1.000
_cell.length_b   1.000
_cell.length_c   1.000
_cell.angle_alpha   90.00
_cell.angle_beta   90.00
_cell.angle_gamma   90.00
#
_symmetry.space_group_name_H-M   'P 1'
#
loop_
_entity.id
_entity.type
_entity.pdbx_description
1 polymer ?
#
loop_
_entity_poly.entity_id
_entity_poly.type
_entity_poly.pdbx_seq_one_letter_code
_entity_poly.pdbx_strand_id
1 'polypeptide(L)'
;MAHQQEERLQRIIDQTYDRLFGVLYALCKDYDLCADLVQQAYIKIWEHLDTITDDEKILALLKVYGRNLFLDELRKKTRREQALAQYKPESSSPSPEEKMIEQELGRKLQSTISKLPAQQQKIFRLHKEQSLSYKQISSQLDIATGTIEKQMNRALKFLRQELRNKSI
;
A
#
# COMPACT_ATOMS: atom_id res chain seq x y z
N MET A 1 11.08 3.98 29.61
CA MET A 1 10.42 4.36 28.33
C MET A 1 10.29 3.15 27.39
N ALA A 2 11.37 2.43 27.06
CA ALA A 2 11.30 1.24 26.21
C ALA A 2 10.30 0.17 26.71
N HIS A 3 10.30 -0.14 28.01
CA HIS A 3 9.40 -1.14 28.58
C HIS A 3 7.90 -0.79 28.44
N GLN A 4 7.55 0.50 28.55
CA GLN A 4 6.15 0.94 28.35
C GLN A 4 5.70 0.87 26.88
N GLN A 5 6.63 1.05 25.94
CA GLN A 5 6.34 0.90 24.51
C GLN A 5 6.10 -0.58 24.17
N GLU A 6 6.91 -1.49 24.71
CA GLU A 6 6.75 -2.94 24.54
C GLU A 6 5.40 -3.42 25.05
N GLU A 7 5.03 -3.04 26.28
CA GLU A 7 3.71 -3.39 26.85
C GLU A 7 2.54 -2.82 26.06
N ARG A 8 2.70 -1.62 25.48
CA ARG A 8 1.68 -1.02 24.61
C ARG A 8 1.56 -1.78 23.30
N LEU A 9 2.68 -2.10 22.64
CA LEU A 9 2.67 -2.88 21.41
C LEU A 9 2.06 -4.27 21.64
N GLN A 10 2.41 -4.93 22.74
CA GLN A 10 1.86 -6.24 23.06
C GLN A 10 0.33 -6.19 23.18
N ARG A 11 -0.21 -5.21 23.92
CA ARG A 11 -1.67 -5.01 24.01
C ARG A 11 -2.33 -4.77 22.65
N ILE A 12 -1.69 -4.00 21.78
CA ILE A 12 -2.17 -3.78 20.41
C ILE A 12 -2.22 -5.11 19.64
N ILE A 13 -1.14 -5.90 19.70
CA ILE A 13 -1.06 -7.21 19.03
C ILE A 13 -2.19 -8.11 19.52
N ASP A 14 -2.33 -8.27 20.84
CA ASP A 14 -3.34 -9.14 21.44
C ASP A 14 -4.77 -8.76 21.01
N GLN A 15 -5.05 -7.47 20.81
CA GLN A 15 -6.37 -6.97 20.41
C GLN A 15 -6.64 -7.01 18.90
N THR A 16 -5.60 -7.05 18.07
CA THR A 16 -5.73 -6.80 16.63
C THR A 16 -5.24 -7.93 15.73
N TYR A 17 -4.43 -8.88 16.25
CA TYR A 17 -3.79 -9.92 15.46
C TYR A 17 -4.77 -10.74 14.63
N ASP A 18 -5.76 -11.39 15.26
CA ASP A 18 -6.70 -12.27 14.56
C ASP A 18 -7.48 -11.53 13.47
N ARG A 19 -7.87 -10.28 13.74
CA ARG A 19 -8.61 -9.44 12.79
C ARG A 19 -7.75 -9.02 11.62
N LEU A 20 -6.48 -8.69 11.87
CA LEU A 20 -5.54 -8.32 10.81
C LEU A 20 -5.18 -9.55 9.97
N PHE A 21 -4.86 -10.66 10.63
CA PHE A 21 -4.53 -11.92 9.98
C PHE A 21 -5.68 -12.40 9.10
N GLY A 22 -6.93 -12.40 9.60
CA GLY A 22 -8.09 -12.78 8.79
C GLY A 22 -8.29 -11.91 7.54
N VAL A 23 -8.06 -10.60 7.66
CA VAL A 23 -8.14 -9.68 6.51
C VAL A 23 -7.04 -9.94 5.48
N LEU A 24 -5.80 -10.16 5.93
CA LEU A 24 -4.69 -10.40 5.01
C LEU A 24 -4.74 -11.81 4.42
N TYR A 25 -5.18 -12.80 5.18
CA TYR A 25 -5.31 -14.18 4.71
C TYR A 25 -6.38 -14.29 3.62
N ALA A 26 -7.48 -13.53 3.73
CA ALA A 26 -8.48 -13.44 2.66
C ALA A 26 -7.91 -12.90 1.34
N LEU A 27 -6.82 -12.12 1.39
CA LEU A 27 -6.11 -11.60 0.22
C LEU A 27 -5.01 -12.56 -0.27
N CYS A 28 -4.19 -13.06 0.65
CA CYS A 28 -3.00 -13.84 0.32
C CYS A 28 -3.33 -15.29 -0.05
N LYS A 29 -4.29 -15.90 0.65
CA LYS A 29 -4.59 -17.35 0.62
C LYS A 29 -3.35 -18.23 0.81
N ASP A 30 -2.34 -17.70 1.48
CA ASP A 30 -1.05 -18.30 1.78
C ASP A 30 -0.71 -17.91 3.21
N TYR A 31 -0.46 -18.92 4.06
CA TYR A 31 -0.26 -18.72 5.48
C TYR A 31 1.06 -18.02 5.79
N ASP A 32 2.14 -18.46 5.15
CA ASP A 32 3.49 -17.97 5.41
C ASP A 32 3.62 -16.51 4.95
N LEU A 33 3.13 -16.22 3.73
CA LEU A 33 3.07 -14.86 3.24
C LEU A 33 2.21 -13.97 4.14
N CYS A 34 1.07 -14.47 4.63
CA CYS A 34 0.21 -13.71 5.52
C CYS A 34 0.91 -13.40 6.86
N ALA A 35 1.57 -14.39 7.46
CA ALA A 35 2.31 -14.22 8.72
C ALA A 35 3.41 -13.17 8.57
N ASP A 36 4.19 -13.21 7.49
CA ASP A 36 5.23 -12.23 7.20
C ASP A 36 4.66 -10.81 7.05
N LEU A 37 3.56 -10.66 6.33
CA LEU A 37 2.92 -9.36 6.12
C LEU A 37 2.34 -8.78 7.42
N VAL A 38 1.76 -9.62 8.28
CA VAL A 38 1.29 -9.24 9.61
C VAL A 38 2.46 -8.73 10.46
N GLN A 39 3.56 -9.48 10.50
CA GLN A 39 4.74 -9.09 11.27
C GLN A 39 5.31 -7.75 10.78
N GLN A 40 5.48 -7.59 9.47
CA GLN A 40 5.96 -6.34 8.88
C GLN A 40 5.03 -5.16 9.16
N ALA A 41 3.70 -5.38 9.21
CA ALA A 41 2.76 -4.33 9.57
C ALA A 41 2.94 -3.85 11.03
N TYR A 42 3.20 -4.76 11.97
CA TYR A 42 3.48 -4.40 13.37
C TYR A 42 4.83 -3.71 13.54
N ILE A 43 5.86 -4.11 12.79
CA ILE A 43 7.16 -3.39 12.78
C ILE A 43 6.95 -1.93 12.36
N LYS A 44 6.13 -1.67 11.34
CA LYS A 44 5.78 -0.29 10.94
C LYS A 44 5.01 0.49 12.00
N ILE A 45 4.18 -0.19 12.81
CA ILE A 45 3.53 0.45 13.95
C ILE A 45 4.54 0.76 15.04
N TRP A 46 5.46 -0.16 15.34
CA TRP A 46 6.51 0.05 16.33
C TRP A 46 7.37 1.29 16.01
N GLU A 47 7.80 1.45 14.76
CA GLU A 47 8.58 2.60 14.29
C GLU A 47 7.87 3.96 14.46
N HIS A 48 6.54 3.94 14.60
CA HIS A 48 5.70 5.13 14.69
C HIS A 48 4.87 5.17 15.98
N LEU A 49 5.12 4.27 16.93
CA LEU A 49 4.25 4.05 18.08
C LEU A 49 4.10 5.33 18.92
N ASP A 50 5.17 6.10 19.06
CA ASP A 50 5.21 7.36 19.82
C ASP A 50 4.35 8.48 19.22
N THR A 51 4.10 8.40 17.91
CA THR A 51 3.31 9.41 17.19
C THR A 51 1.83 9.07 17.19
N ILE A 52 1.48 7.83 17.50
CA ILE A 52 0.10 7.36 17.53
C ILE A 52 -0.43 7.59 18.95
N THR A 53 -1.41 8.47 19.10
CA THR A 53 -2.04 8.78 20.39
C THR A 53 -3.36 8.06 20.62
N ASP A 54 -3.87 7.38 19.59
CA ASP A 54 -5.21 6.79 19.56
C ASP A 54 -5.15 5.34 19.06
N ASP A 55 -5.30 4.41 20.00
CA ASP A 55 -5.20 2.98 19.73
C ASP A 55 -6.36 2.46 18.85
N GLU A 56 -7.52 3.13 18.84
CA GLU A 56 -8.67 2.73 18.01
C GLU A 56 -8.37 2.85 16.51
N LYS A 57 -7.45 3.75 16.14
CA LYS A 57 -7.02 3.95 14.74
C LYS A 57 -5.96 2.96 14.30
N ILE A 58 -5.33 2.23 15.22
CA ILE A 58 -4.21 1.33 14.90
C ILE A 58 -4.65 0.16 14.04
N LEU A 59 -5.82 -0.43 14.31
CA LEU A 59 -6.34 -1.51 13.47
C LEU A 59 -6.58 -1.04 12.02
N ALA A 60 -7.03 0.20 11.81
CA ALA A 60 -7.19 0.76 10.48
C ALA A 60 -5.84 0.97 9.78
N LEU A 61 -4.84 1.46 10.50
CA LEU A 61 -3.47 1.63 10.00
C LEU A 61 -2.83 0.29 9.64
N LEU A 62 -2.96 -0.72 10.51
CA LEU A 62 -2.47 -2.08 10.27
C LEU A 62 -3.07 -2.68 9.00
N LYS A 63 -4.38 -2.55 8.79
CA LYS A 63 -5.04 -3.00 7.55
C LYS A 63 -4.49 -2.29 6.31
N VAL A 64 -4.24 -0.98 6.40
CA VAL A 64 -3.64 -0.21 5.30
C VAL A 64 -2.21 -0.66 5.02
N TYR A 65 -1.39 -0.85 6.05
CA TYR A 65 -0.02 -1.31 5.92
C TYR A 65 0.06 -2.72 5.34
N GLY A 66 -0.67 -3.68 5.92
CA GLY A 66 -0.70 -5.05 5.43
C GLY A 66 -1.16 -5.16 3.97
N ARG A 67 -2.21 -4.42 3.59
CA ARG A 67 -2.67 -4.39 2.19
C ARG A 67 -1.62 -3.81 1.24
N ASN A 68 -0.94 -2.73 1.63
CA ASN A 68 0.11 -2.15 0.79
C ASN A 68 1.30 -3.10 0.63
N LEU A 69 1.72 -3.75 1.72
CA LEU A 69 2.79 -4.75 1.70
C LEU A 69 2.44 -5.92 0.78
N PHE A 70 1.20 -6.43 0.85
CA PHE A 70 0.72 -7.47 -0.06
C PHE A 70 0.78 -7.04 -1.54
N LEU A 71 0.32 -5.82 -1.85
CA LEU A 71 0.40 -5.28 -3.21
C LEU A 71 1.84 -5.14 -3.70
N ASP A 72 2.76 -4.77 -2.81
CA ASP A 72 4.19 -4.68 -3.12
C ASP A 72 4.79 -6.07 -3.39
N GLU A 73 4.41 -7.10 -2.63
CA GLU A 73 4.81 -8.49 -2.89
C GLU A 73 4.27 -9.02 -4.23
N LEU A 74 3.00 -8.75 -4.55
CA LEU A 74 2.44 -9.09 -5.87
C LEU A 74 3.23 -8.42 -7.00
N ARG A 75 3.55 -7.13 -6.87
CA ARG A 75 4.37 -6.41 -7.88
C ARG A 75 5.76 -7.01 -8.02
N LYS A 76 6.40 -7.42 -6.92
CA LYS A 76 7.71 -8.09 -6.95
C LYS A 76 7.60 -9.44 -7.68
N LYS A 77 6.56 -10.23 -7.38
CA LYS A 77 6.29 -11.50 -8.05
C LYS A 77 6.08 -11.31 -9.54
N THR A 78 5.21 -10.38 -9.95
CA THR A 78 4.98 -10.07 -11.37
C THR A 78 6.25 -9.60 -12.07
N ARG A 79 7.06 -8.73 -11.46
CA ARG A 79 8.35 -8.31 -12.05
C ARG A 79 9.32 -9.48 -12.19
N ARG A 80 9.38 -10.36 -11.20
CA ARG A 80 10.22 -11.57 -11.25
C ARG A 80 9.74 -12.53 -12.34
N GLU A 81 8.44 -12.73 -12.46
CA GLU A 81 7.82 -13.53 -13.51
C GLU A 81 8.06 -12.93 -14.89
N GLN A 82 7.93 -11.61 -15.07
CA GLN A 82 8.24 -10.94 -16.33
C GLN A 82 9.73 -11.06 -16.70
N ALA A 83 10.63 -10.93 -15.74
CA ALA A 83 12.06 -11.13 -15.96
C ALA A 83 12.39 -12.60 -16.32
N LEU A 84 11.68 -13.56 -15.72
CA LEU A 84 11.81 -14.99 -16.03
C LEU A 84 11.12 -15.39 -17.35
N ALA A 85 10.06 -14.67 -17.75
CA ALA A 85 9.33 -14.87 -19.00
C ALA A 85 10.17 -14.49 -20.23
N GLN A 86 11.20 -13.66 -20.08
CA GLN A 86 12.22 -13.49 -21.13
C GLN A 86 13.04 -14.77 -21.40
N TYR A 87 12.91 -15.81 -20.55
CA TYR A 87 13.70 -17.04 -20.62
C TYR A 87 12.88 -18.36 -20.62
N LYS A 88 11.53 -18.34 -20.62
CA LYS A 88 10.69 -19.56 -20.71
C LYS A 88 9.43 -19.37 -21.55
N PRO A 89 8.99 -20.41 -22.32
CA PRO A 89 7.71 -20.37 -23.02
C PRO A 89 6.54 -20.48 -22.04
N GLU A 90 5.45 -19.82 -22.39
CA GLU A 90 4.27 -19.51 -21.56
C GLU A 90 3.67 -20.72 -20.81
N SER A 91 3.50 -20.57 -19.51
CA SER A 91 2.53 -21.35 -18.74
C SER A 91 1.66 -20.41 -17.91
N SER A 92 0.34 -20.55 -18.09
CA SER A 92 -0.78 -19.73 -17.56
C SER A 92 -0.77 -18.24 -17.93
N SER A 93 -1.15 -17.96 -19.18
CA SER A 93 -1.60 -16.62 -19.58
C SER A 93 -3.03 -16.38 -19.03
N PRO A 94 -3.32 -15.22 -18.38
CA PRO A 94 -4.68 -14.85 -18.03
C PRO A 94 -5.56 -14.80 -19.28
N SER A 95 -6.86 -15.05 -19.12
CA SER A 95 -7.79 -15.09 -20.26
C SER A 95 -7.77 -13.75 -21.02
N PRO A 96 -8.06 -13.74 -22.33
CA PRO A 96 -8.13 -12.48 -23.08
C PRO A 96 -9.09 -11.45 -22.46
N GLU A 97 -10.17 -11.93 -21.84
CA GLU A 97 -11.17 -11.11 -21.14
C GLU A 97 -10.59 -10.51 -19.85
N GLU A 98 -9.86 -11.30 -19.06
CA GLU A 98 -9.17 -10.83 -17.84
C GLU A 98 -8.11 -9.77 -18.18
N LYS A 99 -7.32 -10.00 -19.25
CA LYS A 99 -6.34 -9.03 -19.75
C LYS A 99 -7.02 -7.73 -20.22
N MET A 100 -8.19 -7.80 -20.86
CA MET A 100 -8.93 -6.61 -21.30
C MET A 100 -9.47 -5.81 -20.12
N ILE A 101 -10.08 -6.46 -19.13
CA ILE A 101 -10.61 -5.80 -17.93
C ILE A 101 -9.49 -5.12 -17.15
N GLU A 102 -8.35 -5.80 -16.96
CA GLU A 102 -7.20 -5.24 -16.26
C GLU A 102 -6.61 -4.03 -16.99
N GLN A 103 -6.48 -4.12 -18.33
CA GLN A 103 -6.01 -3.00 -19.15
C GLN A 103 -6.95 -1.79 -19.10
N GLU A 104 -8.27 -2.02 -19.10
CA GLU A 104 -9.25 -0.97 -19.02
C GLU A 104 -9.23 -0.28 -17.64
N LEU A 105 -9.13 -1.05 -16.56
CA LEU A 105 -8.97 -0.53 -15.20
C LEU A 105 -7.68 0.29 -15.04
N GLY A 106 -6.58 -0.22 -15.59
CA GLY A 106 -5.28 0.45 -15.60
C GLY A 106 -5.30 1.76 -16.38
N ARG A 107 -5.90 1.77 -17.58
CA ARG A 107 -6.10 2.99 -18.39
C ARG A 107 -6.96 4.02 -17.67
N LYS A 108 -8.06 3.58 -17.06
CA LYS A 108 -8.96 4.46 -16.29
C LYS A 108 -8.21 5.09 -15.12
N LEU A 109 -7.47 4.30 -14.35
CA LEU A 109 -6.66 4.81 -13.25
C LEU A 109 -5.60 5.82 -13.74
N GLN A 110 -4.86 5.49 -14.80
CA GLN A 110 -3.83 6.37 -15.35
C GLN A 110 -4.41 7.68 -15.89
N SER A 111 -5.57 7.63 -16.54
CA SER A 111 -6.29 8.82 -17.01
C SER A 111 -6.71 9.72 -15.84
N THR A 112 -7.15 9.14 -14.73
CA THR A 112 -7.54 9.91 -13.54
C THR A 112 -6.32 10.51 -12.84
N ILE A 113 -5.21 9.77 -12.74
CA ILE A 113 -3.94 10.29 -12.22
C ILE A 113 -3.43 11.46 -13.07
N SER A 114 -3.65 11.44 -14.39
CA SER A 114 -3.24 12.53 -15.29
C SER A 114 -4.00 13.84 -15.06
N LYS A 115 -5.16 13.80 -14.40
CA LYS A 115 -5.93 15.00 -14.02
C LYS A 115 -5.47 15.65 -12.72
N LEU A 116 -4.58 15.00 -11.96
CA LEU A 116 -4.04 15.59 -10.74
C LEU A 116 -3.15 16.81 -11.07
N PRO A 117 -3.14 17.85 -10.23
CA PRO A 117 -2.12 18.89 -10.31
C PRO A 117 -0.71 18.30 -10.33
N ALA A 118 0.19 18.87 -11.14
CA ALA A 118 1.51 18.31 -11.43
C ALA A 118 2.30 17.88 -10.18
N GLN A 119 2.24 18.67 -9.10
CA GLN A 119 2.94 18.36 -7.86
C GLN A 119 2.33 17.19 -7.08
N GLN A 120 0.99 17.08 -7.08
CA GLN A 120 0.29 15.93 -6.49
C GLN A 120 0.54 14.67 -7.28
N GLN A 121 0.54 14.76 -8.61
CA GLN A 121 0.85 13.65 -9.49
C GLN A 121 2.27 13.15 -9.28
N LYS A 122 3.25 14.06 -9.22
CA LYS A 122 4.67 13.72 -8.99
C LYS A 122 4.85 13.01 -7.65
N ILE A 123 4.31 13.56 -6.58
CA ILE A 123 4.36 12.95 -5.24
C ILE A 123 3.66 11.58 -5.23
N PHE A 124 2.49 11.47 -5.88
CA PHE A 124 1.76 10.20 -6.00
C PHE A 124 2.60 9.12 -6.66
N ARG A 125 3.22 9.43 -7.81
CA ARG A 125 4.04 8.48 -8.57
C ARG A 125 5.29 8.08 -7.80
N LEU A 126 6.01 9.03 -7.21
CA LEU A 126 7.19 8.73 -6.39
C LEU A 126 6.84 7.79 -5.22
N HIS A 127 5.69 8.02 -4.58
CA HIS A 127 5.26 7.20 -3.46
C HIS A 127 4.69 5.83 -3.90
N LYS A 128 3.89 5.77 -4.97
CA LYS A 128 3.14 4.57 -5.36
C LYS A 128 3.78 3.72 -6.46
N GLU A 129 4.57 4.32 -7.34
CA GLU A 129 5.26 3.62 -8.44
C GLU A 129 6.72 3.33 -8.06
N GLN A 130 7.36 4.23 -7.32
CA GLN A 130 8.77 4.08 -6.90
C GLN A 130 8.94 3.69 -5.42
N SER A 131 7.83 3.50 -4.68
CA SER A 131 7.80 3.07 -3.28
C SER A 131 8.65 3.93 -2.33
N LEU A 132 8.86 5.21 -2.66
CA LEU A 132 9.62 6.12 -1.81
C LEU A 132 8.80 6.54 -0.59
N SER A 133 9.47 6.61 0.57
CA SER A 133 8.90 7.17 1.79
C SER A 133 8.72 8.69 1.67
N TYR A 134 7.82 9.26 2.47
CA TYR A 134 7.64 10.72 2.49
C TYR A 134 8.91 11.48 2.84
N LYS A 135 9.79 10.90 3.67
CA LYS A 135 11.12 11.47 3.96
C LYS A 135 12.02 11.47 2.73
N GLN A 136 12.06 10.38 1.96
CA GLN A 136 12.84 10.32 0.72
C GLN A 136 12.31 11.29 -0.34
N ILE A 137 10.99 11.39 -0.48
CA ILE A 137 10.36 12.35 -1.41
C ILE A 137 10.63 13.79 -0.95
N SER A 138 10.62 14.03 0.37
CA SER A 138 10.94 15.33 0.98
C SER A 138 12.34 15.78 0.61
N SER A 139 13.34 14.91 0.80
CA SER A 139 14.72 15.17 0.42
C SER A 139 14.90 15.33 -1.09
N GLN A 140 14.18 14.55 -1.91
CA GLN A 140 14.31 14.59 -3.37
C GLN A 140 13.68 15.84 -4.00
N LEU A 141 12.59 16.34 -3.42
CA LEU A 141 11.85 17.48 -3.95
C LEU A 141 12.12 18.79 -3.22
N ASP A 142 12.89 18.75 -2.12
CA ASP A 142 13.12 19.86 -1.20
C ASP A 142 11.81 20.48 -0.69
N ILE A 143 10.92 19.62 -0.21
CA ILE A 143 9.59 19.99 0.29
C ILE A 143 9.38 19.36 1.66
N ALA A 144 8.85 20.10 2.63
CA ALA A 144 8.54 19.57 3.95
C ALA A 144 7.64 18.32 3.89
N THR A 145 7.92 17.31 4.71
CA THR A 145 7.14 16.06 4.83
C THR A 145 5.65 16.32 5.10
N GLY A 146 5.32 17.30 5.95
CA GLY A 146 3.94 17.70 6.20
C GLY A 146 3.22 18.28 4.97
N THR A 147 3.96 18.89 4.04
CA THR A 147 3.40 19.35 2.74
C THR A 147 3.17 18.16 1.82
N ILE A 148 4.06 17.16 1.82
CA ILE A 148 3.88 15.91 1.08
C ILE A 148 2.63 15.18 1.56
N GLU A 149 2.42 15.04 2.87
CA GLU A 149 1.21 14.45 3.44
C GLU A 149 -0.06 15.17 3.00
N LYS A 150 -0.07 16.51 3.06
CA LYS A 150 -1.22 17.32 2.62
C LYS A 150 -1.51 17.12 1.13
N GLN A 151 -0.48 17.16 0.28
CA GLN A 151 -0.64 16.92 -1.15
C GLN A 151 -1.12 15.48 -1.41
N MET A 152 -0.67 14.53 -0.60
CA MET A 152 -1.06 13.13 -0.76
C MET A 152 -2.48 12.83 -0.36
N ASN A 153 -2.95 13.43 0.74
CA ASN A 153 -4.35 13.40 1.13
C ASN A 153 -5.26 14.05 0.07
N ARG A 154 -4.85 15.18 -0.51
CA ARG A 154 -5.61 15.85 -1.59
C ARG A 154 -5.71 14.98 -2.84
N ALA A 155 -4.60 14.38 -3.27
CA ALA A 155 -4.59 13.50 -4.42
C ALA A 155 -5.48 12.27 -4.21
N LEU A 156 -5.37 11.60 -3.05
CA LEU A 156 -6.21 10.43 -2.74
C LEU A 156 -7.70 10.78 -2.67
N LYS A 157 -8.06 11.95 -2.13
CA LYS A 157 -9.44 12.44 -2.11
C LYS A 157 -9.97 12.65 -3.53
N PHE A 158 -9.20 13.30 -4.39
CA PHE A 158 -9.56 13.52 -5.80
C PHE A 158 -9.73 12.19 -6.55
N LEU A 159 -8.75 11.28 -6.45
CA LEU A 159 -8.81 9.97 -7.11
C LEU A 159 -10.04 9.17 -6.66
N ARG A 160 -10.38 9.17 -5.37
CA ARG A 160 -11.59 8.50 -4.86
C ARG A 160 -12.87 9.12 -5.43
N GLN A 161 -12.95 10.44 -5.51
CA GLN A 161 -14.13 11.12 -6.05
C GLN A 161 -14.34 10.81 -7.53
N GLU A 162 -13.29 10.93 -8.34
CA GLU A 162 -13.35 10.65 -9.79
C GLU A 162 -13.66 9.18 -10.09
N LEU A 163 -13.09 8.25 -9.33
CA LEU A 163 -13.35 6.82 -9.52
C LEU A 163 -14.76 6.42 -9.06
N ARG A 164 -15.30 7.06 -8.01
CA ARG A 164 -16.69 6.85 -7.55
C ARG A 164 -17.72 7.40 -8.53
N ASN A 165 -17.45 8.55 -9.16
CA ASN A 165 -18.34 9.16 -10.15
C ASN A 165 -18.38 8.41 -11.49
N LYS A 166 -17.44 7.50 -11.74
CA LYS A 166 -17.36 6.69 -12.97
C LYS A 166 -17.75 5.23 -12.77
N SER A 167 -18.42 4.88 -11.68
CA SER A 167 -19.14 3.61 -11.58
C SER A 167 -20.44 3.71 -12.37
N ILE A 168 -20.35 3.44 -13.67
CA ILE A 168 -21.44 2.94 -14.51
C ILE A 168 -21.03 1.50 -14.84
#